data_AF-A0A370L926-F1
#
_entry.id   AF-A0A370L926-F1
#
_cell.length_a   1.000
_cell.length_b   1.000
_cell.length_c   1.000
_cell.angle_alpha   90.00
_cell.angle_beta   90.00
_cell.angle_gamma   90.00
#
_symmetry.space_group_name_H-M   'P 1'
#
loop_
_entity.id
_entity.type
_entity.pdbx_description
1 polymer ?
#
loop_
_entity_poly.entity_id
_entity_poly.type
_entity_poly.pdbx_seq_one_letter_code
_entity_poly.pdbx_strand_id
1 'polypeptide(L)'
;MRHAVHIAGVVALAALAAGCAGSSRVGVPTQAPTAAASKYIASDGAGGLLLPDGTRVAVDSTGGFTLPNGAYVNRDRAGALNLPNGSRCVPDGRGGYNCP
;
A
#
# COMPACT_ATOMS: atom_id res chain seq x y z
N MET A 1 14.37 -61.70 47.24
CA MET A 1 15.71 -61.12 47.04
C MET A 1 15.67 -60.27 45.79
N ARG A 2 16.23 -59.04 45.84
CA ARG A 2 16.64 -58.20 44.68
C ARG A 2 15.47 -57.57 43.88
N HIS A 3 15.35 -56.26 43.66
CA HIS A 3 16.21 -55.09 43.87
C HIS A 3 15.33 -53.84 44.08
N ALA A 4 15.81 -52.94 44.93
CA ALA A 4 15.32 -51.58 45.07
C ALA A 4 15.74 -50.71 43.88
N VAL A 5 14.88 -49.82 43.41
CA VAL A 5 15.27 -48.51 42.85
C VAL A 5 14.15 -47.50 43.15
N HIS A 6 14.43 -46.61 44.08
CA HIS A 6 13.76 -45.32 44.23
C HIS A 6 14.00 -44.47 42.98
N ILE A 7 13.12 -43.54 42.63
CA ILE A 7 13.48 -42.17 42.21
C ILE A 7 12.20 -41.39 41.88
N ALA A 8 12.13 -40.20 42.49
CA ALA A 8 11.48 -38.95 42.09
C ALA A 8 10.02 -39.02 41.58
N GLY A 9 9.05 -38.36 42.21
CA GLY A 9 9.17 -37.03 42.77
C GLY A 9 8.66 -36.00 41.76
N VAL A 10 7.49 -35.45 42.11
CA VAL A 10 7.03 -34.08 41.82
C VAL A 10 6.57 -33.78 40.38
N VAL A 11 5.24 -33.81 40.25
CA VAL A 11 4.37 -32.71 39.77
C VAL A 11 5.04 -31.65 38.89
N ALA A 12 4.57 -31.53 37.66
CA ALA A 12 4.41 -30.21 37.02
C ALA A 12 3.23 -30.25 36.04
N LEU A 13 2.08 -29.82 36.53
CA LEU A 13 1.04 -29.19 35.71
C LEU A 13 1.68 -28.00 34.98
N ALA A 14 1.56 -27.95 33.66
CA ALA A 14 1.62 -26.71 32.93
C ALA A 14 0.61 -26.79 31.78
N ALA A 15 -0.59 -26.29 32.05
CA ALA A 15 -1.60 -25.98 31.04
C ALA A 15 -1.04 -24.88 30.13
N LEU A 16 -0.84 -25.21 28.85
CA LEU A 16 -0.52 -24.21 27.83
C LEU A 16 -1.82 -23.54 27.40
N ALA A 17 -2.12 -22.46 28.11
CA ALA A 17 -3.16 -21.51 27.77
C ALA A 17 -2.89 -20.86 26.40
N ALA A 18 -3.98 -20.61 25.68
CA ALA A 18 -4.03 -19.94 24.41
C ALA A 18 -3.31 -18.59 24.43
N GLY A 19 -2.43 -18.38 23.46
CA GLY A 19 -1.81 -17.09 23.17
C GLY A 19 -2.07 -16.72 21.71
N CYS A 20 -3.07 -15.87 21.47
CA CYS A 20 -3.23 -15.15 20.22
C CYS A 20 -2.06 -14.18 20.06
N ALA A 21 -1.11 -14.49 19.17
CA ALA A 21 -0.09 -13.54 18.74
C ALA A 21 -0.37 -13.16 17.29
N GLY A 22 -1.13 -12.07 17.12
CA GLY A 22 -1.18 -11.32 15.88
C GLY A 22 0.24 -10.86 15.54
N SER A 23 0.84 -11.47 14.52
CA SER A 23 2.06 -10.97 13.91
C SER A 23 1.69 -10.18 12.67
N SER A 24 1.57 -8.87 12.89
CA SER A 24 1.58 -7.84 11.87
C SER A 24 2.79 -8.03 10.96
N ARG A 25 2.59 -8.66 9.80
CA ARG A 25 3.56 -8.53 8.71
C ARG A 25 3.34 -7.15 8.09
N VAL A 26 4.09 -6.18 8.58
CA VAL A 26 4.44 -4.98 7.81
C VAL A 26 5.27 -5.47 6.62
N GLY A 27 4.58 -5.91 5.58
CA GLY A 27 5.17 -6.06 4.26
C GLY A 27 5.36 -4.66 3.72
N VAL A 28 6.54 -4.08 3.92
CA VAL A 28 7.02 -3.00 3.07
C VAL A 28 7.06 -3.57 1.65
N PRO A 29 6.30 -3.05 0.67
CA PRO A 29 6.62 -3.36 -0.71
C PRO A 29 7.90 -2.60 -1.05
N THR A 30 9.06 -3.21 -0.80
CA THR A 30 10.30 -2.86 -1.50
C THR A 30 10.23 -3.48 -2.88
N GLN A 31 9.49 -2.82 -3.76
CA GLN A 31 9.77 -2.78 -5.18
C GLN A 31 9.60 -1.33 -5.59
N ALA A 32 10.71 -0.59 -5.64
CA ALA A 32 10.78 0.54 -6.55
C ALA A 32 10.60 -0.07 -7.94
N PRO A 33 9.47 0.15 -8.63
CA PRO A 33 9.37 -0.29 -10.01
C PRO A 33 10.48 0.48 -10.73
N THR A 34 11.39 -0.24 -11.36
CA THR A 34 12.27 0.36 -12.35
C THR A 34 11.33 0.95 -13.38
N ALA A 35 11.18 2.28 -13.36
CA ALA A 35 10.22 3.03 -14.15
C ALA A 35 10.59 2.91 -15.63
N ALA A 36 10.24 1.80 -16.25
CA ALA A 36 9.73 1.86 -17.60
C ALA A 36 8.53 2.81 -17.48
N ALA A 37 8.70 4.05 -17.93
CA ALA A 37 7.75 5.14 -17.77
C ALA A 37 6.45 4.80 -18.51
N SER A 38 5.65 3.90 -17.94
CA SER A 38 4.24 3.85 -18.22
C SER A 38 3.70 5.22 -17.84
N LYS A 39 3.01 5.87 -18.76
CA LYS A 39 2.31 7.13 -18.51
C LYS A 39 1.07 6.86 -17.65
N TYR A 40 1.30 6.24 -16.50
CA TYR A 40 0.30 5.74 -15.58
C TYR A 40 0.43 6.49 -14.26
N ILE A 41 -0.70 7.01 -13.79
CA ILE A 41 -0.79 7.66 -12.48
C ILE A 41 -1.47 6.66 -11.56
N ALA A 42 -0.77 6.22 -10.51
CA ALA A 42 -1.29 5.24 -9.56
C ALA A 42 -1.94 5.92 -8.35
N SER A 43 -2.87 5.24 -7.69
CA SER A 43 -3.27 5.62 -6.33
C SER A 43 -2.16 5.32 -5.34
N ASP A 44 -1.94 6.22 -4.39
CA ASP A 44 -0.93 6.07 -3.34
C ASP A 44 -1.44 5.31 -2.10
N GLY A 45 -2.72 4.89 -2.11
CA GLY A 45 -3.39 4.16 -1.03
C GLY A 45 -3.77 5.00 0.21
N ALA A 46 -3.42 6.29 0.26
CA ALA A 46 -3.73 7.17 1.40
C ALA A 46 -4.44 8.48 0.98
N GLY A 47 -5.06 8.49 -0.21
CA GLY A 47 -5.85 9.61 -0.70
C GLY A 47 -5.10 10.59 -1.61
N GLY A 48 -3.90 10.24 -2.08
CA GLY A 48 -3.17 10.95 -3.11
C GLY A 48 -2.84 10.05 -4.31
N LEU A 49 -1.96 10.56 -5.17
CA LEU A 49 -1.55 9.92 -6.42
C LEU A 49 -0.03 9.86 -6.54
N LEU A 50 0.46 8.81 -7.20
CA LEU A 50 1.84 8.62 -7.60
C LEU A 50 1.95 8.86 -9.10
N LEU A 51 2.76 9.84 -9.49
CA LEU A 51 3.07 10.16 -10.87
C LEU A 51 4.04 9.14 -11.47
N PRO A 52 4.17 9.07 -12.81
CA PRO A 52 5.14 8.21 -13.50
C PRO A 52 6.60 8.42 -13.08
N ASP A 53 6.93 9.63 -12.60
CA ASP A 53 8.26 9.99 -12.09
C ASP A 53 8.48 9.56 -10.62
N GLY A 54 7.48 8.93 -10.00
CA GLY A 54 7.49 8.53 -8.59
C GLY A 54 7.06 9.63 -7.61
N THR A 55 6.80 10.86 -8.10
CA THR A 55 6.36 11.95 -7.24
C THR A 55 4.96 11.67 -6.68
N ARG A 56 4.80 11.86 -5.37
CA ARG A 56 3.50 11.79 -4.70
C ARG A 56 2.84 13.17 -4.67
N VAL A 57 1.59 13.26 -5.08
CA VAL A 57 0.76 14.47 -5.03
C VAL A 57 -0.48 14.23 -4.19
N ALA A 58 -0.88 15.23 -3.41
CA ALA A 58 -2.12 15.19 -2.66
C ALA A 58 -3.29 15.57 -3.57
N VAL A 59 -4.39 14.82 -3.48
CA VAL A 59 -5.63 15.14 -4.17
C VAL A 59 -6.46 16.08 -3.31
N ASP A 60 -7.01 17.12 -3.93
CA ASP A 60 -7.89 18.08 -3.26
C ASP A 60 -9.35 17.58 -3.17
N SER A 61 -10.22 18.38 -2.55
CA SER A 61 -11.64 18.04 -2.38
C SER A 61 -12.44 17.93 -3.68
N THR A 62 -11.93 18.47 -4.79
CA THR A 62 -12.53 18.38 -6.12
C THR A 62 -12.04 17.16 -6.91
N GLY A 63 -11.05 16.44 -6.38
CA GLY A 63 -10.42 15.30 -7.03
C GLY A 63 -9.28 15.67 -7.97
N GLY A 64 -8.94 16.97 -8.08
CA GLY A 64 -7.76 17.46 -8.80
C GLY A 64 -6.53 17.52 -7.90
N PHE A 65 -5.41 17.99 -8.45
CA PHE A 65 -4.15 18.15 -7.71
C PHE A 65 -3.20 19.13 -8.39
N THR A 66 -2.21 19.61 -7.64
CA THR A 66 -1.16 20.49 -8.16
C THR A 66 0.12 19.69 -8.40
N LEU A 67 0.70 19.86 -9.59
CA LEU A 67 1.98 19.28 -9.97
C LEU A 67 3.15 20.01 -9.27
N PRO A 68 4.33 19.39 -9.14
CA PRO A 68 5.51 20.04 -8.54
C PRO A 68 5.93 21.35 -9.24
N ASN A 69 5.59 21.51 -10.52
CA ASN A 69 5.82 22.73 -11.29
C ASN A 69 4.77 23.84 -11.06
N GLY A 70 3.82 23.63 -10.14
CA GLY A 70 2.76 24.57 -9.80
C GLY A 70 1.53 24.53 -10.73
N ALA A 71 1.55 23.71 -11.78
CA ALA A 71 0.41 23.60 -12.69
C ALA A 71 -0.68 22.68 -12.12
N TYR A 72 -1.95 23.02 -12.37
CA TYR A 72 -3.09 22.30 -11.80
C TYR A 72 -3.67 21.27 -12.78
N VAL A 73 -3.92 20.06 -12.29
CA VAL A 73 -4.59 18.97 -13.02
C VAL A 73 -6.04 18.89 -12.53
N ASN A 74 -6.98 19.05 -13.45
CA ASN A 74 -8.40 19.06 -13.13
C ASN A 74 -9.03 17.68 -13.37
N ARG A 75 -9.84 17.20 -12.43
CA ARG A 75 -10.68 16.02 -12.62
C ARG A 75 -12.03 16.43 -13.18
N ASP A 76 -12.46 15.80 -14.28
CA ASP A 76 -13.78 16.07 -14.86
C ASP A 76 -14.90 15.18 -14.30
N ARG A 77 -16.12 15.42 -14.79
CA ARG A 77 -17.32 14.67 -14.41
C ARG A 77 -17.30 13.19 -14.80
N ALA A 78 -16.52 12.82 -15.82
CA ALA A 78 -16.31 11.42 -16.20
C ALA A 78 -15.21 10.76 -15.34
N GLY A 79 -14.58 11.54 -14.46
CA GLY A 79 -13.48 11.12 -13.62
C GLY A 79 -12.14 11.04 -14.33
N ALA A 80 -12.00 11.62 -15.52
CA ALA A 80 -10.71 11.72 -16.19
C ALA A 80 -9.91 12.91 -15.66
N LEU A 81 -8.59 12.78 -15.68
CA LEU A 81 -7.66 13.88 -15.36
C LEU A 81 -7.31 14.64 -16.64
N ASN A 82 -7.55 15.94 -16.65
CA ASN A 82 -7.18 16.84 -17.72
C ASN A 82 -5.92 17.59 -17.31
N LEU A 83 -4.81 17.27 -17.98
CA LEU A 83 -3.51 17.88 -17.71
C LEU A 83 -3.41 19.25 -18.40
N PRO A 84 -2.60 20.18 -17.85
CA PRO A 84 -2.34 21.49 -18.45
C PRO A 84 -1.82 21.44 -19.89
N ASN A 85 -1.16 20.35 -20.28
CA ASN A 85 -0.65 20.14 -21.63
C ASN A 85 -1.73 19.65 -22.63
N GLY A 86 -3.00 19.54 -22.20
CA GLY A 86 -4.11 19.04 -23.02
C GLY A 86 -4.26 17.51 -23.05
N SER A 87 -3.36 16.77 -22.41
CA SER A 87 -3.50 15.32 -22.28
C SER A 87 -4.63 14.96 -21.33
N ARG A 88 -5.36 13.89 -21.66
CA ARG A 88 -6.48 13.38 -20.86
C ARG A 88 -6.17 11.98 -20.38
N CYS A 89 -6.00 11.78 -19.07
CA CYS A 89 -5.80 10.46 -18.49
C CYS A 89 -7.13 9.86 -18.04
N VAL A 90 -7.43 8.66 -18.52
CA VAL A 90 -8.70 7.97 -18.24
C VAL A 90 -8.56 7.03 -17.04
N PRO A 91 -9.56 6.96 -16.14
CA PRO A 91 -9.52 6.06 -15.00
C PRO A 91 -9.49 4.59 -15.47
N ASP A 92 -8.70 3.76 -14.79
CA ASP A 92 -8.53 2.34 -15.12
C ASP A 92 -9.51 1.40 -14.38
N GLY A 93 -10.38 1.96 -13.54
CA GLY A 93 -11.31 1.22 -12.69
C GLY A 93 -10.70 0.62 -11.42
N ARG A 94 -9.39 0.78 -11.19
CA ARG A 94 -8.64 0.29 -10.01
C ARG A 94 -8.11 1.41 -9.13
N GLY A 95 -8.49 2.65 -9.43
CA GLY A 95 -8.04 3.85 -8.71
C GLY A 95 -6.83 4.54 -9.35
N GLY A 96 -6.33 4.04 -10.48
CA GLY A 96 -5.29 4.71 -11.27
C GLY A 96 -5.83 5.29 -12.57
N TYR A 97 -4.92 5.86 -13.36
CA TYR A 97 -5.21 6.55 -14.61
C TYR A 97 -4.21 6.20 -15.70
N ASN A 98 -4.74 5.89 -16.88
CA ASN A 98 -3.95 5.67 -18.09
C ASN A 98 -3.87 6.97 -18.90
N CYS A 99 -2.68 7.51 -19.10
CA CYS A 99 -2.43 8.69 -19.91
C CYS A 99 -1.92 8.31 -21.32
N PRO A 100 -2.23 9.12 -22.35
CA PRO A 100 -1.77 8.91 -23.73
C PRO A 100 -0.28 9.16 -23.88
#